data_AF-A0A1H9PQN9-F1
#
_entry.id   AF-A0A1H9PQN9-F1
#
_cell.length_a   1.000
_cell.length_b   1.000
_cell.length_c   1.000
_cell.angle_alpha   90.00
_cell.angle_beta   90.00
_cell.angle_gamma   90.00
#
_symmetry.space_group_name_H-M   'P 1'
#
loop_
_entity.id
_entity.type
_entity.pdbx_description
1 polymer ?
#
loop_
_entity_poly.entity_id
_entity_poly.type
_entity_poly.pdbx_seq_one_letter_code
_entity_poly.pdbx_strand_id
1 'polypeptide(L)'
;MSSVADIVMAIGHREFAEALGVKPSAVSNMKSSNRIPAKKYLLVCQLCGQHELSPPDCQLFTFDPGGEEPAEFLDTSEAEAS
;
A
#
# COMPACT_ATOMS: atom_id res chain seq x y z
N MET A 1 -9.39 18.42 -4.27
CA MET A 1 -9.21 16.95 -4.23
C MET A 1 -7.72 16.69 -4.35
N SER A 2 -7.08 16.14 -3.32
CA SER A 2 -5.67 15.72 -3.40
C SER A 2 -5.63 14.33 -4.02
N SER A 3 -5.00 14.17 -5.17
CA SER A 3 -4.81 12.86 -5.81
C SER A 3 -3.55 12.16 -5.28
N VAL A 4 -3.40 10.85 -5.56
CA VAL A 4 -2.15 10.14 -5.27
C VAL A 4 -0.98 10.78 -6.01
N ALA A 5 -1.20 11.30 -7.23
CA ALA A 5 -0.17 11.99 -7.99
C ALA A 5 0.31 13.27 -7.28
N ASP A 6 -0.61 14.06 -6.72
CA ASP A 6 -0.27 15.30 -6.00
C ASP A 6 0.54 15.01 -4.75
N ILE A 7 0.14 14.00 -3.97
CA ILE A 7 0.85 13.55 -2.77
C ILE A 7 2.27 13.11 -3.14
N VAL A 8 2.41 12.29 -4.19
CA VAL A 8 3.72 11.80 -4.63
C VAL A 8 4.58 12.92 -5.21
N MET A 9 4.00 13.92 -5.87
CA MET A 9 4.75 15.09 -6.36
C MET A 9 5.25 15.97 -5.22
N ALA A 10 4.44 16.15 -4.17
CA ALA A 10 4.81 16.95 -3.02
C ALA A 10 5.93 16.30 -2.18
N ILE A 11 5.84 14.98 -1.95
CA ILE A 11 6.81 14.23 -1.13
C ILE A 11 8.04 13.80 -1.95
N GLY A 12 7.84 13.46 -3.22
CA GLY A 12 8.86 12.88 -4.08
C GLY A 12 8.69 11.37 -4.26
N HIS A 13 8.80 10.90 -5.50
CA HIS A 13 8.54 9.50 -5.88
C HIS A 13 9.42 8.49 -5.12
N ARG A 14 10.72 8.77 -5.01
CA ARG A 14 11.67 7.87 -4.34
C ARG A 14 11.39 7.77 -2.85
N GLU A 15 11.21 8.92 -2.20
CA GLU A 15 10.93 9.00 -0.77
C GLU A 15 9.60 8.33 -0.41
N PHE A 16 8.56 8.57 -1.22
CA PHE A 16 7.27 7.92 -1.05
C PHE A 16 7.36 6.38 -1.17
N ALA A 17 8.15 5.87 -2.12
CA ALA A 17 8.37 4.44 -2.29
C ALA A 17 9.12 3.83 -1.09
N GLU A 18 10.17 4.51 -0.62
CA GLU A 18 10.99 4.10 0.53
C GLU A 18 10.16 4.08 1.82
N ALA A 19 9.41 5.14 2.11
CA ALA A 19 8.55 5.24 3.29
C ALA A 19 7.46 4.16 3.33
N LEU A 20 6.94 3.77 2.17
CA LEU A 20 5.96 2.71 2.05
C LEU A 20 6.58 1.30 2.02
N GLY A 21 7.90 1.17 1.88
CA GLY A 21 8.58 -0.10 1.71
C GLY A 21 8.15 -0.84 0.44
N VAL A 22 7.92 -0.09 -0.65
CA VAL A 22 7.47 -0.65 -1.94
C VAL A 22 8.44 -0.27 -3.06
N LYS A 23 8.38 -1.01 -4.18
CA LYS A 23 9.15 -0.67 -5.37
C LYS A 23 8.60 0.60 -6.03
N PRO A 24 9.43 1.42 -6.71
CA PRO A 24 8.96 2.60 -7.44
C PRO A 24 7.86 2.32 -8.47
N SER A 25 7.85 1.11 -9.05
CA SER A 25 6.79 0.64 -9.95
C SER A 25 5.43 0.50 -9.26
N ALA A 26 5.40 0.10 -7.99
CA ALA A 26 4.16 0.05 -7.21
C ALA A 26 3.59 1.46 -7.01
N VAL A 27 4.45 2.46 -6.77
CA VAL A 27 4.03 3.86 -6.68
C VAL A 27 3.47 4.35 -8.03
N SER A 28 4.08 3.99 -9.16
CA SER A 28 3.53 4.30 -10.49
C SER A 28 2.15 3.68 -10.70
N ASN A 29 1.93 2.45 -10.23
CA ASN A 29 0.62 1.81 -10.27
C ASN A 29 -0.39 2.55 -9.40
N MET A 30 -0.03 2.93 -8.17
CA MET A 30 -0.90 3.70 -7.26
C MET A 30 -1.28 5.07 -7.84
N LYS A 31 -0.34 5.75 -8.50
CA LYS A 31 -0.62 7.02 -9.22
C LYS A 31 -1.60 6.81 -10.36
N SER A 32 -1.39 5.74 -11.15
CA SER A 32 -2.22 5.44 -12.32
C SER A 32 -3.63 5.03 -11.95
N SER A 33 -3.79 4.25 -10.87
CA SER A 33 -5.09 3.85 -10.35
C SER A 33 -5.74 4.90 -9.44
N ASN A 34 -4.99 5.93 -9.03
CA ASN A 34 -5.36 6.89 -8.00
C ASN A 34 -5.86 6.21 -6.71
N ARG A 35 -5.18 5.12 -6.33
CA ARG A 35 -5.56 4.24 -5.21
C ARG A 35 -4.33 3.76 -4.45
N ILE A 36 -4.43 3.75 -3.13
CA ILE A 36 -3.39 3.30 -2.20
C ILE A 36 -3.96 2.12 -1.39
N PRO A 37 -3.19 1.06 -1.12
CA PRO A 37 -3.64 -0.01 -0.22
C PRO A 37 -3.99 0.54 1.17
N ALA A 38 -5.16 0.19 1.70
CA ALA A 38 -5.62 0.69 3.00
C ALA A 38 -4.66 0.36 4.15
N LYS A 39 -3.93 -0.76 4.06
CA LYS A 39 -2.86 -1.12 5.00
C LYS A 39 -1.73 -0.09 5.12
N LYS A 40 -1.61 0.82 4.15
CA LYS A 40 -0.62 1.89 4.13
C LYS A 40 -1.16 3.24 4.62
N TYR A 41 -2.45 3.32 5.00
CA TYR A 41 -3.11 4.56 5.42
C TYR A 41 -2.31 5.34 6.48
N LEU A 42 -1.99 4.70 7.61
CA LEU A 42 -1.27 5.36 8.71
C LEU A 42 0.10 5.88 8.27
N LEU A 43 0.82 5.12 7.44
CA LEU A 43 2.12 5.54 6.91
C LEU A 43 2.00 6.77 6.01
N VAL A 44 1.01 6.79 5.11
CA VAL A 44 0.79 7.95 4.23
C VAL A 44 0.36 9.17 5.04
N CYS A 45 -0.51 9.02 6.04
CA CYS A 45 -0.90 10.11 6.92
C CYS A 45 0.30 10.69 7.69
N GLN A 46 1.16 9.83 8.23
CA GLN A 46 2.38 10.24 8.91
C GLN A 46 3.33 10.98 7.97
N LEU A 47 3.50 10.47 6.74
CA LEU A 47 4.37 11.07 5.73
C LEU A 47 3.83 12.43 5.27
N CYS A 48 2.53 12.56 5.04
CA CYS A 48 1.90 13.85 4.78
C CYS A 48 2.14 14.85 5.93
N GLY A 49 2.03 14.40 7.19
CA GLY A 49 2.30 15.23 8.36
C GLY A 49 3.75 15.72 8.45
N GLN A 50 4.73 14.90 8.04
CA GLN A 50 6.14 15.28 7.99
C GLN A 50 6.44 16.35 6.91
N HIS A 51 5.64 16.37 5.84
CA HIS A 51 5.77 17.30 4.72
C HIS A 51 4.81 18.50 4.81
N GLU A 52 4.18 18.72 5.99
CA GLU A 52 3.19 19.78 6.21
C GLU A 52 2.00 19.75 5.23
N LEU A 53 1.68 18.57 4.70
CA LEU A 53 0.58 18.33 3.78
C LEU A 53 -0.72 18.04 4.55
N SER A 54 -1.84 18.37 3.90
CA SER A 54 -3.15 17.97 4.40
C SER A 54 -3.28 16.44 4.40
N PRO A 55 -3.97 15.86 5.40
CA PRO A 55 -4.19 14.43 5.45
C PRO A 55 -4.91 13.95 4.18
N PRO A 56 -4.51 12.82 3.61
CA PRO A 56 -5.11 12.29 2.39
C PRO A 56 -6.56 11.86 2.64
N ASP A 57 -7.40 12.00 1.61
CA ASP A 57 -8.79 11.57 1.69
C ASP A 57 -8.87 10.04 1.84
N CYS A 58 -9.70 9.56 2.77
CA CYS A 58 -9.99 8.15 2.99
C CYS A 58 -10.43 7.43 1.70
N GLN A 59 -11.04 8.14 0.74
CA GLN A 59 -11.45 7.58 -0.55
C GLN A 59 -10.28 7.12 -1.43
N LEU A 60 -9.06 7.61 -1.20
CA LEU A 60 -7.87 7.14 -1.92
C LEU A 60 -7.45 5.74 -1.48
N PHE A 61 -7.98 5.24 -0.36
CA PHE A 61 -7.57 3.99 0.23
C PHE A 61 -8.54 2.86 -0.10
N THR A 62 -7.99 1.75 -0.58
CA THR A 62 -8.76 0.57 -0.99
C THR A 62 -8.30 -0.64 -0.19
N PHE A 63 -9.29 -1.33 0.37
CA PHE A 63 -9.10 -2.67 0.90
C PHE A 63 -9.13 -3.61 -0.30
N ASP A 64 -7.96 -3.79 -0.91
CA ASP A 64 -7.82 -4.81 -1.94
C ASP A 64 -8.02 -6.18 -1.28
N PRO A 65 -9.04 -6.96 -1.67
CA PRO A 65 -9.26 -8.28 -1.08
C PRO A 65 -8.22 -9.32 -1.58
N GLY A 66 -7.36 -9.00 -2.55
CA GLY A 66 -6.47 -9.95 -3.21
C GLY A 66 -5.07 -10.10 -2.59
N GLY A 67 -4.87 -9.72 -1.33
CA GLY A 67 -3.52 -9.52 -0.76
C GLY A 67 -3.00 -10.54 0.24
N GLU A 68 -3.83 -11.47 0.72
CA GLU A 68 -3.46 -12.49 1.70
C GLU A 68 -4.47 -13.64 1.59
N GLU A 69 -4.29 -14.48 0.57
CA GLU A 69 -4.52 -15.90 0.85
C GLU A 69 -3.28 -16.29 1.66
N PRO A 70 -3.37 -16.60 2.97
CA PRO A 70 -2.29 -17.35 3.60
C PRO A 70 -2.12 -18.58 2.71
N ALA A 71 -0.88 -18.89 2.32
CA ALA A 71 -0.61 -20.17 1.69
C ALA A 71 -1.17 -21.23 2.65
N GLU A 72 -2.36 -21.74 2.35
CA GLU A 72 -2.87 -22.96 2.93
C GLU A 72 -1.86 -24.01 2.48
N PHE A 73 -0.82 -24.19 3.29
CA PHE A 73 -0.07 -25.42 3.30
C PHE A 73 -1.10 -26.47 3.65
N LEU A 74 -1.63 -27.07 2.58
CA LEU A 74 -2.41 -28.28 2.61
C LEU A 74 -1.72 -29.24 3.58
N ASP A 75 -2.38 -29.40 4.72
CA ASP A 75 -2.19 -30.49 5.63
C ASP A 75 -2.42 -31.77 4.82
N THR A 76 -1.33 -32.36 4.30
CA THR A 76 -1.36 -33.76 3.88
C THR A 76 -1.19 -34.59 5.13
N SER A 77 -2.25 -34.64 5.95
CA SER A 77 -2.43 -35.72 6.89
C SER A 77 -2.44 -37.07 6.15
N GLU A 78 -1.85 -38.03 6.86
CA GLU A 78 -2.11 -39.47 6.84
C GLU A 78 -1.48 -40.36 5.77
N ALA A 79 -0.75 -41.34 6.32
CA ALA A 79 -0.90 -42.80 6.12
C ALA A 79 0.52 -43.41 6.02
N GLU A 80 0.93 -44.50 6.67
CA GLU A 80 0.28 -45.51 7.50
C GLU A 80 1.41 -46.35 8.11
N ALA A 81 1.06 -47.19 9.07
CA ALA A 81 1.85 -48.19 9.78
C ALA A 81 2.91 -48.97 8.98
N SER A 82 4.08 -49.19 9.60
CA SER A 82 4.69 -50.53 9.83
C SER A 82 5.89 -50.43 10.78
#